data_AF-A0A5C6ZGN4-F1
#
_entry.id   AF-A0A5C6ZGN4-F1
#
_cell.length_a   1.000
_cell.length_b   1.000
_cell.length_c   1.000
_cell.angle_alpha   90.00
_cell.angle_beta   90.00
_cell.angle_gamma   90.00
#
_symmetry.space_group_name_H-M   'P 1'
#
loop_
_entity.id
_entity.type
_entity.pdbx_description
1 polymer ?
#
loop_
_entity_poly.entity_id
_entity_poly.type
_entity_poly.pdbx_seq_one_letter_code
_entity_poly.pdbx_strand_id
1 'polypeptide(L)'
;MNTILKYLSLAVIFMCFACSNDDSDIIEYQQPVVDFSNEAIEGNSQLLSFTNLSENATSFQWDFGDGSDNSYEKHPSHLYNPGGAYMVTLKGFNGDKATVISKEIMVAGNPVANFSYTTDAIVLYQLNFENLSQNADSFQWDFGDGEGTSTVENPSYTYTSAGTYSVTLLVQGAGGTNSTSIDVIITEPQPSYDALYIVGDASPSGWNIGSPEAFTQSNTDAFIFTYQAVLTAGEFKISTFQGDWCDGDWLNPPNNGDDLSENSFITTSGCEGPDNKWMLTSANEGTYLITVDLSDQTIVFELQ
;
A
#
# COMPACT_ATOMS: atom_id res chain seq x y z
N MET A 1 84.02 36.06 -3.97
CA MET A 1 85.23 36.18 -3.13
C MET A 1 84.84 36.96 -1.89
N ASN A 2 84.76 36.29 -0.72
CA ASN A 2 84.95 36.82 0.66
C ASN A 2 84.08 38.02 1.15
N THR A 3 83.53 38.14 2.36
CA THR A 3 83.58 37.39 3.65
C THR A 3 82.41 37.89 4.52
N ILE A 4 81.99 37.08 5.49
CA ILE A 4 81.08 37.38 6.62
C ILE A 4 81.77 38.29 7.66
N LEU A 5 81.05 39.24 8.31
CA LEU A 5 81.08 39.40 9.79
C LEU A 5 79.94 40.29 10.35
N LYS A 6 79.49 39.90 11.55
CA LYS A 6 78.32 40.33 12.33
C LYS A 6 78.64 41.39 13.41
N TYR A 7 77.54 41.87 14.05
CA TYR A 7 77.32 42.39 15.42
C TYR A 7 77.35 43.92 15.60
N LEU A 8 76.67 44.58 16.54
CA LEU A 8 75.43 44.50 17.36
C LEU A 8 75.54 45.70 18.36
N SER A 9 74.45 46.14 19.01
CA SER A 9 74.35 46.97 20.26
C SER A 9 74.32 48.51 20.13
N LEU A 10 73.58 49.33 20.89
CA LEU A 10 72.36 49.29 21.76
C LEU A 10 72.12 50.75 22.30
N ALA A 11 70.85 51.13 22.56
CA ALA A 11 70.32 52.20 23.47
C ALA A 11 70.65 53.70 23.22
N VAL A 12 69.69 54.57 22.82
CA VAL A 12 68.58 55.28 23.54
C VAL A 12 69.02 56.50 24.36
N ILE A 13 68.47 57.71 24.06
CA ILE A 13 67.77 58.64 24.99
C ILE A 13 67.18 59.86 24.23
N PHE A 14 65.84 59.91 24.31
CA PHE A 14 64.83 60.98 24.35
C PHE A 14 65.17 62.48 24.22
N MET A 15 64.35 63.18 23.41
CA MET A 15 63.55 64.34 23.85
C MET A 15 62.58 64.79 22.74
N CYS A 16 61.26 64.70 22.98
CA CYS A 16 60.31 65.63 22.39
C CYS A 16 59.21 65.95 23.40
N PHE A 17 59.02 67.24 23.64
CA PHE A 17 58.13 67.85 24.63
C PHE A 17 56.95 68.47 23.87
N ALA A 18 55.81 67.77 23.88
CA ALA A 18 54.45 68.31 23.77
C ALA A 18 53.47 67.11 23.76
N CYS A 19 53.03 66.70 24.96
CA CYS A 19 51.86 65.85 25.12
C CYS A 19 50.61 66.68 24.81
N SER A 20 49.94 66.40 23.69
CA SER A 20 48.47 66.33 23.72
C SER A 20 48.15 64.86 23.86
N ASN A 21 47.75 64.44 25.06
CA ASN A 21 47.10 63.14 25.22
C ASN A 21 45.72 63.28 24.57
N ASP A 22 45.65 63.11 23.25
CA ASP A 22 44.43 62.67 22.61
C ASP A 22 44.42 61.15 22.78
N ASP A 23 44.14 60.73 24.01
CA ASP A 23 43.86 59.35 24.35
C ASP A 23 42.45 59.07 23.82
N SER A 24 42.33 59.03 22.49
CA SER A 24 41.17 58.45 21.86
C SER A 24 41.18 56.98 22.27
N ASP A 25 40.36 56.62 23.25
CA ASP A 25 40.08 55.25 23.64
C ASP A 25 39.84 54.43 22.35
N ILE A 26 40.85 53.67 21.92
CA ILE A 26 40.70 52.78 20.77
C ILE A 26 39.83 51.65 21.30
N ILE A 27 38.53 51.72 20.99
CA ILE A 27 37.61 50.62 21.29
C ILE A 27 38.05 49.42 20.44
N GLU A 28 38.84 48.53 21.04
CA GLU A 28 39.21 47.27 20.41
C GLU A 28 38.01 46.34 20.41
N TYR A 29 37.28 46.31 19.30
CA TYR A 29 36.17 45.37 19.13
C TYR A 29 36.70 43.93 19.17
N GLN A 30 36.06 43.04 19.92
CA GLN A 30 36.41 41.61 19.90
C GLN A 30 35.86 40.94 18.64
N GLN A 31 36.59 39.94 18.11
CA GLN A 31 36.10 39.12 17.00
C GLN A 31 34.82 38.39 17.44
N PRO A 32 33.71 38.48 16.69
CA PRO A 32 32.51 37.71 16.99
C PRO A 32 32.78 36.20 16.93
N VAL A 33 32.23 35.44 17.87
CA VAL A 33 32.08 33.99 17.76
C VAL A 33 30.64 33.74 17.38
N VAL A 34 30.42 33.19 16.18
CA VAL A 34 29.06 33.10 15.61
C VAL A 34 28.61 31.66 15.64
N ASP A 35 27.43 31.45 16.21
CA ASP A 35 26.75 30.16 16.21
C ASP A 35 25.23 30.36 16.28
N PHE A 36 24.49 29.34 15.89
CA PHE A 36 23.04 29.31 16.01
C PHE A 36 22.48 27.90 16.10
N SER A 37 21.31 27.78 16.71
CA SER A 37 20.46 26.58 16.60
C SER A 37 19.16 26.95 15.87
N ASN A 38 18.43 25.92 15.44
CA ASN A 38 17.10 26.06 14.89
C ASN A 38 16.20 24.96 15.42
N GLU A 39 14.91 25.23 15.47
CA GLU A 39 13.87 24.27 15.77
C GLU A 39 12.63 24.57 14.94
N ALA A 40 11.91 23.53 14.53
CA ALA A 40 10.62 23.71 13.88
C ALA A 40 9.59 24.19 14.89
N ILE A 41 8.77 25.15 14.49
CA ILE A 41 7.65 25.61 15.31
C ILE A 41 6.59 24.51 15.36
N GLU A 42 6.08 24.24 16.57
CA GLU A 42 5.05 23.23 16.79
C GLU A 42 3.84 23.48 15.86
N GLY A 43 3.41 22.42 15.17
CA GLY A 43 2.30 22.49 14.21
C GLY A 43 2.66 23.06 12.82
N ASN A 44 3.91 23.49 12.59
CA ASN A 44 4.38 23.91 11.26
C ASN A 44 5.86 23.56 11.05
N SER A 45 6.12 22.40 10.46
CA SER A 45 7.49 21.91 10.25
C SER A 45 8.28 22.66 9.16
N GLN A 46 7.62 23.54 8.40
CA GLN A 46 8.26 24.43 7.42
C GLN A 46 8.68 25.76 8.03
N LEU A 47 8.12 26.13 9.19
CA LEU A 47 8.45 27.36 9.89
C LEU A 47 9.50 27.07 10.96
N LEU A 48 10.73 27.50 10.71
CA LEU A 48 11.84 27.31 11.64
C LEU A 48 12.08 28.58 12.45
N SER A 49 12.21 28.40 13.77
CA SER A 49 12.70 29.43 14.68
C SER A 49 14.21 29.30 14.84
N PHE A 50 14.94 30.41 14.70
CA PHE A 50 16.39 30.45 14.81
C PHE A 50 16.81 31.12 16.11
N THR A 51 17.62 30.42 16.90
CA THR A 51 18.24 30.97 18.09
C THR A 51 19.69 31.33 17.82
N ASN A 52 19.99 32.63 17.81
CA ASN A 52 21.35 33.12 17.76
C ASN A 52 22.09 32.87 19.08
N LEU A 53 23.22 32.18 18.98
CA LEU A 53 24.10 31.82 20.10
C LEU A 53 25.43 32.58 20.02
N SER A 54 25.51 33.62 19.20
CA SER A 54 26.74 34.35 18.94
C SER A 54 27.19 35.13 20.18
N GLU A 55 28.49 35.10 20.43
CA GLU A 55 29.17 35.89 21.45
C GLU A 55 29.95 37.04 20.80
N ASN A 56 30.04 38.17 21.51
CA ASN A 56 30.76 39.36 21.04
C ASN A 56 30.28 39.92 19.69
N ALA A 57 29.02 39.70 19.31
CA ALA A 57 28.37 40.28 18.14
C ALA A 57 27.29 41.30 18.58
N THR A 58 27.22 42.44 17.89
CA THR A 58 26.25 43.52 18.15
C THR A 58 25.21 43.68 17.06
N SER A 59 25.44 43.14 15.86
CA SER A 59 24.44 43.05 14.78
C SER A 59 24.63 41.77 13.95
N PHE A 60 23.58 41.40 13.20
CA PHE A 60 23.46 40.10 12.55
C PHE A 60 22.89 40.26 11.15
N GLN A 61 23.27 39.36 10.25
CA GLN A 61 22.65 39.19 8.95
C GLN A 61 22.47 37.69 8.70
N TRP A 62 21.24 37.29 8.40
CA TRP A 62 20.85 35.93 8.07
C TRP A 62 20.55 35.83 6.59
N ASP A 63 21.13 34.83 5.94
CA ASP A 63 20.71 34.33 4.63
C ASP A 63 20.17 32.91 4.85
N PHE A 64 18.91 32.68 4.50
CA PHE A 64 18.24 31.40 4.73
C PHE A 64 18.57 30.36 3.63
N GLY A 65 19.31 30.74 2.59
CA GLY A 65 19.78 29.80 1.56
C GLY A 65 18.72 29.35 0.57
N ASP A 66 17.53 29.95 0.59
CA ASP A 66 16.41 29.69 -0.32
C ASP A 66 16.16 30.84 -1.33
N GLY A 67 17.01 31.87 -1.30
CA GLY A 67 16.89 33.05 -2.16
C GLY A 67 15.92 34.11 -1.66
N SER A 68 15.36 33.96 -0.45
CA SER A 68 14.60 35.00 0.23
C SER A 68 15.47 36.19 0.67
N ASP A 69 14.82 37.28 1.05
CA ASP A 69 15.51 38.45 1.59
C ASP A 69 16.20 38.14 2.93
N ASN A 70 17.36 38.77 3.14
CA ASN A 70 18.09 38.61 4.39
C ASN A 70 17.31 39.15 5.60
N SER A 71 17.47 38.51 6.75
CA SER A 71 16.99 39.05 8.04
C SER A 71 18.12 39.67 8.86
N TYR A 72 17.80 40.67 9.66
CA TYR A 72 18.73 41.34 10.59
C TYR A 72 18.30 41.22 12.05
N GLU A 73 17.28 40.40 12.32
CA GLU A 73 16.78 40.16 13.67
C GLU A 73 17.76 39.31 14.48
N LYS A 74 17.72 39.47 15.81
CA LYS A 74 18.54 38.65 16.71
C LYS A 74 18.10 37.19 16.68
N HIS A 75 16.79 36.92 16.70
CA HIS A 75 16.21 35.57 16.71
C HIS A 75 15.09 35.51 15.67
N PRO A 76 15.40 35.37 14.37
CA PRO A 76 14.37 35.36 13.34
C PRO A 76 13.61 34.03 13.33
N SER A 77 12.45 34.05 12.69
CA SER A 77 11.82 32.84 12.17
C SER A 77 11.74 32.93 10.65
N HIS A 78 11.75 31.78 9.96
CA HIS A 78 11.67 31.72 8.51
C HIS A 78 10.81 30.56 8.04
N LEU A 79 9.95 30.83 7.06
CA LEU A 79 9.07 29.83 6.44
C LEU A 79 9.71 29.35 5.13
N TYR A 80 10.06 28.07 5.09
CA TYR A 80 10.63 27.42 3.92
C TYR A 80 9.56 26.80 3.02
N ASN A 81 9.90 26.57 1.75
CA ASN A 81 9.14 25.64 0.93
C ASN A 81 9.33 24.20 1.49
N PRO A 82 8.30 23.34 1.44
CA PRO A 82 8.41 21.98 1.93
C PRO A 82 9.51 21.19 1.22
N GLY A 83 10.30 20.46 2.01
CA GLY A 83 11.39 19.61 1.52
C GLY A 83 12.66 20.37 1.17
N GLY A 84 13.78 19.65 1.16
CA GLY A 84 15.07 20.14 0.69
C GLY A 84 16.06 20.43 1.82
N ALA A 85 17.31 20.60 1.39
CA ALA A 85 18.43 21.02 2.22
C ALA A 85 18.73 22.49 1.93
N TYR A 86 18.70 23.33 2.96
CA TYR A 86 18.95 24.76 2.85
C TYR A 86 20.23 25.12 3.60
N MET A 87 21.12 25.89 2.95
CA MET A 87 22.37 26.32 3.55
C MET A 87 22.20 27.67 4.25
N VAL A 88 21.82 27.65 5.52
CA VAL A 88 21.60 28.87 6.29
C VAL A 88 22.92 29.46 6.73
N THR A 89 23.13 30.74 6.42
CA THR A 89 24.33 31.49 6.75
C THR A 89 24.00 32.61 7.74
N LEU A 90 24.67 32.59 8.89
CA LEU A 90 24.65 33.68 9.86
C LEU A 90 25.97 34.43 9.81
N LYS A 91 25.90 35.74 9.62
CA LYS A 91 27.02 36.67 9.77
C LYS A 91 26.81 37.55 10.98
N GLY A 92 27.75 37.52 11.92
CA GLY A 92 27.77 38.38 13.10
C GLY A 92 28.82 39.47 12.97
N PHE A 93 28.49 40.68 13.42
CA PHE A 93 29.35 41.86 13.33
C PHE A 93 29.61 42.47 14.71
N ASN A 94 30.81 43.05 14.90
CA ASN A 94 31.15 43.89 16.05
C ASN A 94 32.12 44.99 15.61
N GLY A 95 31.57 46.19 15.40
CA GLY A 95 32.30 47.26 14.70
C GLY A 95 32.70 46.79 13.30
N ASP A 96 33.99 46.95 12.97
CA ASP A 96 34.55 46.54 11.68
C ASP A 96 34.88 45.04 11.59
N LYS A 97 34.73 44.27 12.68
CA LYS A 97 35.00 42.83 12.71
C LYS A 97 33.74 42.05 12.35
N ALA A 98 33.90 40.99 11.56
CA ALA A 98 32.81 40.08 11.20
C ALA A 98 33.27 38.62 11.15
N THR A 99 32.38 37.71 11.54
CA THR A 99 32.55 36.26 11.44
C THR A 99 31.30 35.67 10.77
N VAL A 100 31.47 34.59 10.01
CA VAL A 100 30.40 33.92 9.27
C VAL A 100 30.40 32.44 9.63
N ILE A 101 29.22 31.85 9.80
CA ILE A 101 29.01 30.41 9.85
C ILE A 101 27.87 30.02 8.91
N SER A 102 27.99 28.85 8.29
CA SER A 102 26.92 28.24 7.50
C SER A 102 26.61 26.85 8.02
N LYS A 103 25.32 26.51 8.13
CA LYS A 103 24.84 25.17 8.49
C LYS A 103 23.78 24.71 7.49
N GLU A 104 23.86 23.46 7.08
CA GLU A 104 22.81 22.83 6.29
C GLU A 104 21.64 22.45 7.22
N ILE A 105 20.42 22.77 6.80
CA ILE A 105 19.19 22.49 7.52
C ILE A 105 18.24 21.74 6.60
N MET A 106 17.71 20.62 7.09
CA MET A 106 16.73 19.81 6.39
C MET A 106 15.33 20.29 6.76
N VAL A 107 14.53 20.67 5.76
CA VAL A 107 13.11 21.01 5.94
C VAL A 107 12.28 19.80 5.56
N ALA A 108 11.28 19.47 6.38
CA ALA A 108 10.40 18.35 6.11
C ALA A 108 9.64 18.53 4.79
N GLY A 109 9.60 17.47 3.98
CA GLY A 109 8.84 17.40 2.75
C GLY A 109 7.36 17.16 2.98
N ASN A 110 6.53 17.46 1.98
CA ASN A 110 5.14 17.04 1.97
C ASN A 110 5.05 15.50 1.94
N PRO A 111 4.06 14.90 2.62
CA PRO A 111 3.81 13.48 2.45
C PRO A 111 3.36 13.18 1.01
N VAL A 112 3.67 11.98 0.55
CA VAL A 112 3.22 11.45 -0.74
C VAL A 112 2.48 10.14 -0.45
N ALA A 113 1.15 10.16 -0.58
CA ALA A 113 0.32 9.00 -0.35
C ALA A 113 0.50 7.97 -1.47
N ASN A 114 0.78 6.72 -1.12
CA ASN A 114 0.83 5.63 -2.07
C ASN A 114 0.54 4.30 -1.38
N PHE A 115 -0.07 3.36 -2.09
CA PHE A 115 -0.28 2.01 -1.58
C PHE A 115 -0.47 0.99 -2.69
N SER A 116 -0.35 -0.29 -2.33
CA SER A 116 -0.74 -1.45 -3.13
C SER A 116 -1.63 -2.38 -2.32
N TYR A 117 -2.23 -3.36 -2.98
CA TYR A 117 -3.02 -4.39 -2.32
C TYR A 117 -2.85 -5.75 -3.00
N THR A 118 -3.18 -6.81 -2.25
CA THR A 118 -3.27 -8.18 -2.74
C THR A 118 -4.57 -8.81 -2.25
N THR A 119 -5.09 -9.78 -2.99
CA THR A 119 -6.24 -10.60 -2.55
C THR A 119 -5.75 -11.75 -1.67
N ASP A 120 -6.49 -12.05 -0.61
CA ASP A 120 -6.29 -13.29 0.13
C ASP A 120 -6.85 -14.48 -0.65
N ALA A 121 -6.05 -15.53 -0.82
CA ALA A 121 -6.46 -16.73 -1.56
C ALA A 121 -7.32 -17.69 -0.74
N ILE A 122 -7.36 -17.51 0.59
CA ILE A 122 -8.02 -18.40 1.54
C ILE A 122 -9.30 -17.74 2.08
N VAL A 123 -9.23 -16.44 2.38
CA VAL A 123 -10.35 -15.71 2.98
C VAL A 123 -11.11 -14.95 1.89
N LEU A 124 -12.35 -15.39 1.64
CA LEU A 124 -13.23 -14.77 0.65
C LEU A 124 -13.40 -13.26 0.94
N TYR A 125 -13.29 -12.45 -0.11
CA TYR A 125 -13.44 -10.99 -0.10
C TYR A 125 -12.44 -10.22 0.76
N GLN A 126 -11.35 -10.85 1.21
CA GLN A 126 -10.31 -10.17 1.98
C GLN A 126 -9.22 -9.62 1.06
N LEU A 127 -8.85 -8.35 1.30
CA LEU A 127 -7.66 -7.71 0.75
C LEU A 127 -6.66 -7.42 1.86
N ASN A 128 -5.38 -7.52 1.52
CA ASN A 128 -4.26 -7.10 2.35
C ASN A 128 -3.61 -5.87 1.68
N PHE A 129 -3.53 -4.76 2.40
CA PHE A 129 -3.00 -3.49 1.90
C PHE A 129 -1.56 -3.26 2.39
N GLU A 130 -0.75 -2.67 1.53
CA GLU A 130 0.63 -2.28 1.82
C GLU A 130 0.80 -0.77 1.60
N ASN A 131 1.17 -0.05 2.65
CA ASN A 131 1.50 1.37 2.57
C ASN A 131 2.87 1.56 1.89
N LEU A 132 2.90 2.41 0.87
CA LEU A 132 4.10 2.80 0.12
C LEU A 132 4.37 4.31 0.22
N SER A 133 3.71 4.99 1.17
CA SER A 133 3.77 6.44 1.30
C SER A 133 5.14 6.93 1.77
N GLN A 134 5.49 8.15 1.40
CA GLN A 134 6.74 8.81 1.81
C GLN A 134 6.44 10.02 2.70
N ASN A 135 7.37 10.35 3.61
CA ASN A 135 7.26 11.47 4.56
C ASN A 135 5.94 11.49 5.36
N ALA A 136 5.42 10.30 5.71
CA ALA A 136 4.18 10.13 6.45
C ALA A 136 4.46 9.56 7.85
N ASP A 137 3.80 10.13 8.85
CA ASP A 137 3.87 9.74 10.26
C ASP A 137 2.58 9.04 10.74
N SER A 138 1.46 9.24 10.03
CA SER A 138 0.18 8.59 10.32
C SER A 138 -0.64 8.31 9.07
N PHE A 139 -1.57 7.35 9.22
CA PHE A 139 -2.36 6.75 8.14
C PHE A 139 -3.83 6.73 8.55
N GLN A 140 -4.70 7.01 7.58
CA GLN A 140 -6.14 6.82 7.69
C GLN A 140 -6.65 6.21 6.39
N TRP A 141 -7.15 4.99 6.50
CA TRP A 141 -7.77 4.23 5.44
C TRP A 141 -9.29 4.38 5.49
N ASP A 142 -9.88 4.51 4.31
CA ASP A 142 -11.30 4.34 4.04
C ASP A 142 -11.41 3.28 2.93
N PHE A 143 -12.09 2.17 3.21
CA PHE A 143 -12.19 1.05 2.27
C PHE A 143 -13.27 1.25 1.20
N GLY A 144 -13.99 2.39 1.21
CA GLY A 144 -14.87 2.80 0.12
C GLY A 144 -16.24 2.10 0.09
N ASP A 145 -16.54 1.28 1.09
CA ASP A 145 -17.84 0.61 1.27
C ASP A 145 -18.81 1.38 2.19
N GLY A 146 -18.32 2.45 2.82
CA GLY A 146 -19.07 3.31 3.74
C GLY A 146 -19.01 2.89 5.21
N GLU A 147 -18.36 1.78 5.53
CA GLU A 147 -18.30 1.22 6.90
C GLU A 147 -16.85 1.07 7.38
N GLY A 148 -15.96 0.57 6.52
CA GLY A 148 -14.61 0.18 6.89
C GLY A 148 -13.61 1.33 6.92
N THR A 149 -12.97 1.55 8.07
CA THR A 149 -11.79 2.44 8.20
C THR A 149 -10.68 1.78 9.03
N SER A 150 -9.45 2.27 8.89
CA SER A 150 -8.30 1.81 9.69
C SER A 150 -7.24 2.89 9.85
N THR A 151 -6.48 2.83 10.94
CA THR A 151 -5.27 3.65 11.15
C THR A 151 -3.98 2.81 11.20
N VAL A 152 -4.11 1.49 11.00
CA VAL A 152 -2.96 0.58 10.90
C VAL A 152 -2.24 0.86 9.58
N GLU A 153 -0.91 0.85 9.60
CA GLU A 153 -0.09 1.13 8.42
C GLU A 153 -0.37 0.17 7.26
N ASN A 154 -0.41 -1.14 7.54
CA ASN A 154 -0.68 -2.20 6.57
C ASN A 154 -1.90 -3.02 7.02
N PRO A 155 -3.14 -2.55 6.79
CA PRO A 155 -4.34 -3.23 7.23
C PRO A 155 -4.72 -4.40 6.33
N SER A 156 -5.46 -5.35 6.88
CA SER A 156 -6.31 -6.25 6.10
C SER A 156 -7.77 -5.84 6.26
N TYR A 157 -8.57 -6.04 5.21
CA TYR A 157 -9.99 -5.70 5.23
C TYR A 157 -10.80 -6.70 4.40
N THR A 158 -11.96 -7.12 4.93
CA THR A 158 -12.86 -8.10 4.28
C THR A 158 -14.17 -7.42 3.93
N TYR A 159 -14.49 -7.40 2.64
CA TYR A 159 -15.77 -6.89 2.15
C TYR A 159 -16.90 -7.90 2.36
N THR A 160 -18.13 -7.39 2.40
CA THR A 160 -19.33 -8.23 2.61
C THR A 160 -19.96 -8.69 1.31
N SER A 161 -19.63 -8.07 0.18
CA SER A 161 -20.19 -8.36 -1.14
C SER A 161 -19.17 -8.08 -2.25
N ALA A 162 -19.39 -8.67 -3.42
CA ALA A 162 -18.66 -8.26 -4.61
C ALA A 162 -19.04 -6.84 -5.05
N GLY A 163 -18.09 -6.15 -5.66
CA GLY A 163 -18.25 -4.77 -6.07
C GLY A 163 -16.94 -4.13 -6.47
N THR A 164 -17.04 -2.88 -6.92
CA THR A 164 -15.88 -2.01 -7.09
C THR A 164 -15.90 -0.97 -5.98
N TYR A 165 -14.82 -0.89 -5.21
CA TYR A 165 -14.71 0.00 -4.05
C TYR A 165 -13.52 0.95 -4.24
N SER A 166 -13.75 2.26 -4.05
CA SER A 166 -12.69 3.27 -4.13
C SER A 166 -11.98 3.40 -2.79
N VAL A 167 -10.93 2.60 -2.57
CA VAL A 167 -10.14 2.65 -1.34
C VAL A 167 -9.31 3.92 -1.31
N THR A 168 -9.37 4.67 -0.22
CA THR A 168 -8.63 5.91 -0.03
C THR A 168 -7.66 5.78 1.14
N LEU A 169 -6.40 6.15 0.90
CA LEU A 169 -5.41 6.34 1.94
C LEU A 169 -5.13 7.84 2.08
N LEU A 170 -5.46 8.39 3.25
CA LEU A 170 -5.01 9.70 3.71
C LEU A 170 -3.78 9.50 4.59
N VAL A 171 -2.70 10.21 4.28
CA VAL A 171 -1.50 10.25 5.11
C VAL A 171 -1.25 11.65 5.63
N GLN A 172 -0.70 11.71 6.83
CA GLN A 172 -0.22 12.95 7.43
C GLN A 172 1.24 12.78 7.82
N GLY A 173 2.03 13.80 7.56
CA GLY A 173 3.39 13.89 8.06
C GLY A 173 3.73 15.32 8.43
N ALA A 174 4.97 15.54 8.84
CA ALA A 174 5.46 16.85 9.23
C ALA A 174 5.11 17.96 8.23
N GLY A 175 5.23 17.72 6.92
CA GLY A 175 4.95 18.72 5.87
C GLY A 175 3.48 18.92 5.49
N GLY A 176 2.54 18.26 6.17
CA GLY A 176 1.10 18.42 5.93
C GLY A 176 0.41 17.09 5.66
N THR A 177 -0.56 17.08 4.76
CA THR A 177 -1.36 15.90 4.42
C THR A 177 -1.38 15.64 2.92
N ASN A 178 -1.56 14.39 2.54
CA ASN A 178 -1.76 13.97 1.16
C ASN A 178 -2.69 12.75 1.14
N SER A 179 -3.40 12.54 0.04
CA SER A 179 -4.25 11.37 -0.13
C SER A 179 -4.16 10.80 -1.53
N THR A 180 -4.44 9.51 -1.64
CA THR A 180 -4.57 8.80 -2.91
C THR A 180 -5.69 7.78 -2.83
N SER A 181 -6.27 7.43 -3.97
CA SER A 181 -7.34 6.44 -4.06
C SER A 181 -7.06 5.44 -5.18
N ILE A 182 -7.39 4.17 -4.95
CA ILE A 182 -7.31 3.09 -5.94
C ILE A 182 -8.64 2.34 -5.91
N ASP A 183 -9.24 2.14 -7.08
CA ASP A 183 -10.40 1.26 -7.23
C ASP A 183 -9.95 -0.21 -7.10
N VAL A 184 -10.52 -0.91 -6.14
CA VAL A 184 -10.35 -2.35 -5.96
C VAL A 184 -11.60 -3.09 -6.43
N ILE A 185 -11.41 -4.24 -7.05
CA ILE A 185 -12.50 -5.06 -7.59
C ILE A 185 -12.58 -6.35 -6.77
N ILE A 186 -13.72 -6.53 -6.10
CA ILE A 186 -14.11 -7.78 -5.45
C ILE A 186 -15.11 -8.48 -6.36
N THR A 187 -14.83 -9.73 -6.71
CA THR A 187 -15.68 -10.54 -7.60
C THR A 187 -16.36 -11.66 -6.83
N GLU A 188 -17.62 -11.95 -7.14
CA GLU A 188 -18.30 -13.13 -6.62
C GLU A 188 -17.55 -14.41 -7.04
N PRO A 189 -17.43 -15.42 -6.16
CA PRO A 189 -16.95 -16.75 -6.55
C PRO A 189 -17.75 -17.27 -7.75
N GLN A 190 -17.05 -17.87 -8.70
CA GLN A 190 -17.67 -18.51 -9.85
C GLN A 190 -17.49 -20.02 -9.75
N PRO A 191 -18.48 -20.82 -10.18
CA PRO A 191 -18.30 -22.26 -10.27
C PRO A 191 -17.19 -22.61 -11.25
N SER A 192 -16.58 -23.78 -11.07
CA SER A 192 -15.58 -24.31 -12.01
C SER A 192 -16.16 -24.61 -13.40
N TYR A 193 -17.48 -24.71 -13.52
CA TYR A 193 -18.20 -25.13 -14.73
C TYR A 193 -19.41 -24.23 -15.00
N ASP A 194 -19.58 -23.86 -16.27
CA ASP A 194 -20.70 -23.02 -16.73
C ASP A 194 -21.97 -23.83 -17.02
N ALA A 195 -21.84 -25.15 -17.23
CA ALA A 195 -22.95 -26.04 -17.55
C ALA A 195 -22.68 -27.46 -17.10
N LEU A 196 -23.74 -28.18 -16.75
CA LEU A 196 -23.73 -29.60 -16.45
C LEU A 196 -24.75 -30.34 -17.33
N TYR A 197 -24.49 -31.60 -17.62
CA TYR A 197 -25.36 -32.46 -18.43
C TYR A 197 -25.42 -33.86 -17.84
N ILE A 198 -26.56 -34.52 -17.98
CA ILE A 198 -26.69 -35.93 -17.58
C ILE A 198 -26.66 -36.82 -18.82
N VAL A 199 -25.89 -37.91 -18.74
CA VAL A 199 -25.84 -38.95 -19.77
C VAL A 199 -25.83 -40.33 -19.13
N GLY A 200 -26.45 -41.30 -19.79
CA GLY A 200 -26.55 -42.68 -19.33
C GLY A 200 -27.89 -43.33 -19.67
N ASP A 201 -27.95 -44.65 -19.57
CA ASP A 201 -29.16 -45.45 -19.80
C ASP A 201 -30.31 -45.05 -18.88
N ALA A 202 -29.99 -44.55 -17.68
CA ALA A 202 -30.99 -44.06 -16.73
C ALA A 202 -31.51 -42.65 -17.06
N SER A 203 -30.87 -41.92 -17.97
CA SER A 203 -31.19 -40.52 -18.30
C SER A 203 -32.01 -40.41 -19.59
N PRO A 204 -32.85 -39.38 -19.75
CA PRO A 204 -33.57 -39.13 -21.00
C PRO A 204 -32.67 -38.96 -22.22
N SER A 205 -31.45 -38.44 -22.02
CA SER A 205 -30.45 -38.22 -23.07
C SER A 205 -29.78 -39.52 -23.53
N GLY A 206 -29.90 -40.62 -22.79
CA GLY A 206 -29.08 -41.81 -23.03
C GLY A 206 -27.58 -41.49 -22.98
N TRP A 207 -26.77 -42.31 -23.65
CA TRP A 207 -25.33 -42.05 -23.82
C TRP A 207 -25.01 -41.04 -24.94
N ASN A 208 -25.90 -40.06 -25.22
CA ASN A 208 -25.66 -39.04 -26.25
C ASN A 208 -24.98 -37.79 -25.66
N ILE A 209 -23.65 -37.75 -25.72
CA ILE A 209 -22.84 -36.61 -25.24
C ILE A 209 -22.76 -35.44 -26.25
N GLY A 210 -23.21 -35.64 -27.49
CA GLY A 210 -23.15 -34.60 -28.52
C GLY A 210 -24.23 -33.52 -28.41
N SER A 211 -25.33 -33.81 -27.72
CA SER A 211 -26.42 -32.85 -27.46
C SER A 211 -27.31 -33.30 -26.29
N PRO A 212 -26.77 -33.55 -25.08
CA PRO A 212 -27.58 -33.89 -23.91
C PRO A 212 -28.38 -32.67 -23.41
N GLU A 213 -29.47 -32.93 -22.70
CA GLU A 213 -30.20 -31.88 -21.99
C GLU A 213 -29.36 -31.31 -20.83
N ALA A 214 -29.37 -29.98 -20.70
CA ALA A 214 -28.59 -29.25 -19.71
C ALA A 214 -29.31 -29.14 -18.38
N PHE A 215 -28.55 -29.11 -17.30
CA PHE A 215 -29.02 -28.62 -16.01
C PHE A 215 -29.33 -27.11 -16.13
N THR A 216 -30.28 -26.65 -15.32
CA THR A 216 -30.57 -25.23 -15.13
C THR A 216 -29.75 -24.71 -13.96
N GLN A 217 -28.84 -23.77 -14.22
CA GLN A 217 -28.12 -23.04 -13.18
C GLN A 217 -29.09 -22.13 -12.40
N SER A 218 -28.96 -22.10 -11.08
CA SER A 218 -29.74 -21.23 -10.21
C SER A 218 -29.41 -19.74 -10.47
N ASN A 219 -30.44 -18.89 -10.39
CA ASN A 219 -30.30 -17.45 -10.57
C ASN A 219 -29.94 -16.70 -9.27
N THR A 220 -29.96 -17.40 -8.13
CA THR A 220 -29.59 -16.84 -6.81
C THR A 220 -28.30 -17.43 -6.25
N ASP A 221 -27.83 -18.55 -6.80
CA ASP A 221 -26.58 -19.19 -6.40
C ASP A 221 -25.91 -19.83 -7.62
N ALA A 222 -24.78 -19.28 -8.07
CA ALA A 222 -24.10 -19.73 -9.28
C ALA A 222 -23.52 -21.16 -9.16
N PHE A 223 -23.37 -21.71 -7.95
CA PHE A 223 -22.83 -23.06 -7.74
C PHE A 223 -23.89 -24.16 -7.82
N ILE A 224 -25.18 -23.78 -7.79
CA ILE A 224 -26.30 -24.72 -7.77
C ILE A 224 -26.84 -24.95 -9.19
N PHE A 225 -26.86 -26.21 -9.60
CA PHE A 225 -27.44 -26.68 -10.85
C PHE A 225 -28.56 -27.67 -10.58
N THR A 226 -29.70 -27.50 -11.25
CA THR A 226 -30.86 -28.38 -11.06
C THR A 226 -31.30 -29.03 -12.37
N TYR A 227 -31.74 -30.28 -12.31
CA TYR A 227 -32.28 -31.00 -13.46
C TYR A 227 -33.44 -31.88 -13.02
N GLN A 228 -34.61 -31.69 -13.63
CA GLN A 228 -35.79 -32.49 -13.34
C GLN A 228 -36.09 -33.41 -14.51
N ALA A 229 -36.10 -34.73 -14.27
CA ALA A 229 -36.36 -35.71 -15.30
C ALA A 229 -36.92 -37.03 -14.75
N VAL A 230 -37.51 -37.82 -15.64
CA VAL A 230 -37.82 -39.22 -15.37
C VAL A 230 -36.53 -40.03 -15.53
N LEU A 231 -36.12 -40.72 -14.47
CA LEU A 231 -35.01 -41.66 -14.50
C LEU A 231 -35.52 -43.11 -14.55
N THR A 232 -34.90 -43.91 -15.40
CA THR A 232 -35.19 -45.35 -15.58
C THR A 232 -34.05 -46.22 -15.08
N ALA A 233 -34.26 -47.52 -14.90
CA ALA A 233 -33.20 -48.42 -14.48
C ALA A 233 -32.02 -48.39 -15.46
N GLY A 234 -30.81 -48.25 -14.94
CA GLY A 234 -29.61 -48.11 -15.76
C GLY A 234 -28.49 -47.35 -15.05
N GLU A 235 -27.43 -47.09 -15.79
CA GLU A 235 -26.27 -46.32 -15.31
C GLU A 235 -26.33 -44.88 -15.83
N PHE A 236 -25.78 -43.92 -15.07
CA PHE A 236 -25.55 -42.56 -15.56
C PHE A 236 -24.37 -41.88 -14.87
N LYS A 237 -23.93 -40.78 -15.48
CA LYS A 237 -22.95 -39.83 -14.94
C LYS A 237 -23.26 -38.41 -15.43
N ILE A 238 -22.58 -37.43 -14.86
CA ILE A 238 -22.75 -36.02 -15.23
C ILE A 238 -21.49 -35.54 -15.95
N SER A 239 -21.64 -34.87 -17.08
CA SER A 239 -20.55 -34.19 -17.78
C SER A 239 -20.61 -32.69 -17.55
N THR A 240 -19.45 -32.04 -17.63
CA THR A 240 -19.32 -30.57 -17.63
C THR A 240 -19.23 -29.99 -19.05
N PHE A 241 -19.39 -30.85 -20.06
CA PHE A 241 -19.15 -30.55 -21.48
C PHE A 241 -20.10 -31.34 -22.39
N GLN A 242 -20.15 -30.91 -23.66
CA GLN A 242 -20.74 -31.65 -24.78
C GLN A 242 -19.66 -31.87 -25.85
N GLY A 243 -19.83 -32.87 -26.72
CA GLY A 243 -18.88 -33.13 -27.81
C GLY A 243 -18.26 -34.51 -27.69
N ASP A 244 -16.93 -34.59 -27.64
CA ASP A 244 -16.20 -35.85 -27.60
C ASP A 244 -15.93 -36.31 -26.16
N TRP A 245 -15.96 -37.62 -25.92
CA TRP A 245 -15.96 -38.25 -24.58
C TRP A 245 -14.79 -37.90 -23.65
N CYS A 246 -13.71 -37.35 -24.17
CA CYS A 246 -12.52 -36.98 -23.40
C CYS A 246 -12.29 -35.47 -23.32
N ASP A 247 -13.25 -34.63 -23.74
CA ASP A 247 -13.06 -33.18 -23.90
C ASP A 247 -13.09 -32.38 -22.60
N GLY A 248 -13.63 -32.93 -21.52
CA GLY A 248 -13.75 -32.20 -20.26
C GLY A 248 -13.93 -33.11 -19.06
N ASP A 249 -14.45 -32.54 -17.99
CA ASP A 249 -14.55 -33.22 -16.71
C ASP A 249 -15.88 -33.97 -16.57
N TRP A 250 -15.83 -35.07 -15.82
CA TRP A 250 -16.96 -35.88 -15.43
C TRP A 250 -17.14 -35.83 -13.92
N LEU A 251 -18.39 -35.61 -13.50
CA LEU A 251 -18.81 -35.79 -12.11
C LEU A 251 -19.39 -37.20 -11.97
N ASN A 252 -18.73 -38.00 -11.14
CA ASN A 252 -19.02 -39.43 -10.96
C ASN A 252 -19.24 -39.72 -9.47
N PRO A 253 -19.94 -40.80 -9.10
CA PRO A 253 -19.96 -41.22 -7.71
C PRO A 253 -18.56 -41.68 -7.25
N PRO A 254 -18.27 -41.64 -5.93
CA PRO A 254 -17.02 -42.14 -5.37
C PRO A 254 -16.74 -43.61 -5.72
N ASN A 255 -17.77 -44.45 -5.82
CA ASN A 255 -17.64 -45.85 -6.24
C ASN A 255 -18.56 -46.18 -7.42
N ASN A 256 -18.12 -47.10 -8.29
CA ASN A 256 -18.95 -47.56 -9.38
C ASN A 256 -20.17 -48.34 -8.86
N GLY A 257 -21.36 -47.96 -9.30
CA GLY A 257 -22.61 -48.60 -8.92
C GLY A 257 -23.23 -48.06 -7.63
N ASP A 258 -22.74 -46.94 -7.09
CA ASP A 258 -23.41 -46.24 -6.00
C ASP A 258 -24.85 -45.87 -6.41
N ASP A 259 -25.78 -46.00 -5.47
CA ASP A 259 -27.18 -45.67 -5.70
C ASP A 259 -27.45 -44.17 -5.48
N LEU A 260 -28.71 -43.75 -5.57
CA LEU A 260 -29.11 -42.34 -5.42
C LEU A 260 -29.07 -41.82 -3.97
N SER A 261 -28.65 -42.63 -3.00
CA SER A 261 -28.39 -42.16 -1.63
C SER A 261 -26.99 -41.58 -1.46
N GLU A 262 -26.08 -41.83 -2.41
CA GLU A 262 -24.76 -41.21 -2.44
C GLU A 262 -24.89 -39.74 -2.80
N ASN A 263 -24.41 -38.87 -1.91
CA ASN A 263 -24.64 -37.44 -1.96
C ASN A 263 -23.37 -36.62 -2.25
N SER A 264 -22.26 -37.28 -2.54
CA SER A 264 -21.01 -36.67 -2.99
C SER A 264 -20.68 -37.11 -4.40
N PHE A 265 -19.79 -36.36 -5.06
CA PHE A 265 -19.21 -36.78 -6.32
C PHE A 265 -17.70 -36.57 -6.31
N ILE A 266 -17.00 -37.36 -7.12
CA ILE A 266 -15.62 -37.13 -7.50
C ILE A 266 -15.57 -36.54 -8.90
N THR A 267 -14.52 -35.77 -9.17
CA THR A 267 -14.25 -35.24 -10.52
C THR A 267 -13.14 -36.05 -11.18
N THR A 268 -13.36 -36.46 -12.43
CA THR A 268 -12.34 -37.08 -13.29
C THR A 268 -12.23 -36.27 -14.59
N SER A 269 -11.06 -36.29 -15.23
CA SER A 269 -10.80 -35.43 -16.38
C SER A 269 -10.58 -36.25 -17.65
N GLY A 270 -11.31 -35.90 -18.70
CA GLY A 270 -11.31 -36.58 -19.98
C GLY A 270 -11.66 -38.06 -19.84
N CYS A 271 -10.74 -38.92 -20.26
CA CYS A 271 -10.88 -40.37 -20.21
C CYS A 271 -9.93 -41.03 -19.19
N GLU A 272 -9.35 -40.22 -18.30
CA GLU A 272 -8.44 -40.67 -17.25
C GLU A 272 -9.19 -40.87 -15.92
N GLY A 273 -8.76 -41.86 -15.13
CA GLY A 273 -9.34 -42.13 -13.81
C GLY A 273 -10.50 -43.15 -13.84
N PRO A 274 -11.22 -43.30 -12.71
CA PRO A 274 -12.31 -44.27 -12.58
C PRO A 274 -13.56 -43.84 -13.36
N ASP A 275 -14.06 -44.72 -14.25
CA ASP A 275 -15.33 -44.55 -14.96
C ASP A 275 -16.52 -45.02 -14.09
N ASN A 276 -16.63 -44.46 -12.89
CA ASN A 276 -17.71 -44.76 -11.98
C ASN A 276 -19.02 -44.17 -12.48
N LYS A 277 -20.12 -44.91 -12.33
CA LYS A 277 -21.48 -44.47 -12.68
C LYS A 277 -22.42 -44.71 -11.52
N TRP A 278 -23.39 -43.82 -11.37
CA TRP A 278 -24.53 -44.09 -10.50
C TRP A 278 -25.37 -45.19 -11.15
N MET A 279 -25.95 -46.05 -10.33
CA MET A 279 -26.79 -47.16 -10.81
C MET A 279 -28.19 -47.08 -10.20
N LEU A 280 -29.19 -46.95 -11.07
CA LEU A 280 -30.60 -47.00 -10.71
C LEU A 280 -31.17 -48.39 -11.00
N THR A 281 -31.94 -48.94 -10.05
CA THR A 281 -32.66 -50.21 -10.25
C THR A 281 -34.12 -49.95 -10.62
N SER A 282 -34.80 -50.96 -11.19
CA SER A 282 -36.22 -50.85 -11.56
C SER A 282 -37.16 -50.56 -10.38
N ALA A 283 -36.71 -50.80 -9.14
CA ALA A 283 -37.49 -50.50 -7.94
C ALA A 283 -37.51 -49.00 -7.60
N ASN A 284 -36.57 -48.23 -8.16
CA ASN A 284 -36.32 -46.84 -7.84
C ASN A 284 -36.48 -45.94 -9.07
N GLU A 285 -37.18 -46.39 -10.11
CA GLU A 285 -37.52 -45.52 -11.24
C GLU A 285 -38.52 -44.46 -10.80
N GLY A 286 -38.44 -43.26 -11.38
CA GLY A 286 -39.31 -42.17 -10.97
C GLY A 286 -38.93 -40.83 -11.58
N THR A 287 -39.69 -39.81 -11.21
CA THR A 287 -39.33 -38.43 -11.54
C THR A 287 -38.47 -37.89 -10.42
N TYR A 288 -37.28 -37.40 -10.76
CA TYR A 288 -36.33 -36.85 -9.80
C TYR A 288 -36.05 -35.39 -10.09
N LEU A 289 -35.93 -34.60 -9.03
CA LEU A 289 -35.19 -33.36 -9.04
C LEU A 289 -33.76 -33.68 -8.60
N ILE A 290 -32.80 -33.45 -9.49
CA ILE A 290 -31.37 -33.61 -9.22
C ILE A 290 -30.81 -32.22 -8.93
N THR A 291 -30.14 -32.07 -7.79
CA THR A 291 -29.48 -30.82 -7.40
C THR A 291 -27.99 -31.09 -7.24
N VAL A 292 -27.15 -30.40 -8.00
CA VAL A 292 -25.69 -30.44 -7.88
C VAL A 292 -25.21 -29.12 -7.28
N ASP A 293 -24.40 -29.21 -6.23
CA ASP A 293 -23.71 -28.08 -5.62
C ASP A 293 -22.21 -28.22 -5.87
N LEU A 294 -21.67 -27.34 -6.73
CA LEU A 294 -20.26 -27.33 -7.08
C LEU A 294 -19.37 -26.73 -5.97
N SER A 295 -19.93 -25.99 -5.02
CA SER A 295 -19.19 -25.37 -3.92
C SER A 295 -18.81 -26.41 -2.86
N ASP A 296 -19.75 -27.30 -2.53
CA ASP A 296 -19.59 -28.36 -1.52
C ASP A 296 -19.27 -29.74 -2.13
N GLN A 297 -19.24 -29.84 -3.47
CA GLN A 297 -19.09 -31.10 -4.21
C GLN A 297 -20.14 -32.16 -3.85
N THR A 298 -21.40 -31.71 -3.75
CA THR A 298 -22.53 -32.58 -3.40
C THR A 298 -23.54 -32.72 -4.52
N ILE A 299 -24.26 -33.84 -4.50
CA ILE A 299 -25.37 -34.12 -5.40
C ILE A 299 -26.53 -34.70 -4.60
N VAL A 300 -27.75 -34.29 -4.89
CA VAL A 300 -28.95 -34.78 -4.19
C VAL A 300 -29.99 -35.19 -5.21
N PHE A 301 -30.63 -36.33 -4.96
CA PHE A 301 -31.69 -36.89 -5.80
C PHE A 301 -33.00 -36.93 -5.01
N GLU A 302 -33.95 -36.05 -5.36
CA GLU A 302 -35.24 -35.95 -4.67
C GLU A 302 -36.37 -36.50 -5.55
N LEU A 303 -36.97 -37.62 -5.13
CA LEU A 303 -38.14 -38.20 -5.79
C LEU A 303 -39.35 -37.26 -5.67
N GLN A 304 -39.98 -36.97 -6.81
CA GLN A 304 -41.13 -36.07 -6.95
C GLN A 304 -42.47 -36.80 -7.01
#